data_AF-A0A517NTY7-F1
#
_entry.id   AF-A0A517NTY7-F1
#
_cell.length_a   1.000
_cell.length_b   1.000
_cell.length_c   1.000
_cell.angle_alpha   90.00
_cell.angle_beta   90.00
_cell.angle_gamma   90.00
#
_symmetry.space_group_name_H-M   'P 1'
#
loop_
_entity.id
_entity.type
_entity.pdbx_description
1 polymer ?
#
loop_
_entity_poly.entity_id
_entity_poly.type
_entity_poly.pdbx_seq_one_letter_code
_entity_poly.pdbx_strand_id
1 'polypeptide(L)'
;MCDLHQNTLLGPTPVGYITEQITESLSLHPPLASPAPRWIKLYNSGNFFDPASIPQDEYAAIAKLCQPFSRVIIENHPRFGASRLNRFQNLIDGQLEIAVGLETVQPRWLERMGKQMTRDQFDRYAHTLNQTGVDLRVFLIVGVPGITVAESLRWAQLSVRHAIRQSARHISLIPARAGHGWSGQANELPAIELADLQTIQRATQTETCTITIDHWGLSPTPTKAEP
;
A
#
# COMPACT_ATOMS: atom_id res chain seq x y z
N MET A 1 -4.72 -11.79 -5.22
CA MET A 1 -5.18 -10.40 -5.40
C MET A 1 -6.26 -10.11 -4.35
N CYS A 2 -6.39 -8.85 -3.95
CA CYS A 2 -7.32 -8.33 -2.95
C CYS A 2 -8.72 -8.97 -2.99
N ASP A 3 -9.10 -9.63 -1.90
CA ASP A 3 -10.39 -10.26 -1.62
C ASP A 3 -11.28 -9.39 -0.71
N LEU A 4 -10.85 -8.16 -0.44
CA LEU A 4 -11.50 -7.26 0.53
C LEU A 4 -12.98 -7.05 0.23
N HIS A 5 -13.43 -7.19 -1.02
CA HIS A 5 -14.84 -7.10 -1.45
C HIS A 5 -15.75 -8.15 -0.80
N GLN A 6 -15.25 -9.32 -0.40
CA GLN A 6 -16.10 -10.43 0.07
C GLN A 6 -16.78 -10.16 1.42
N ASN A 7 -16.12 -9.41 2.30
CA ASN A 7 -16.60 -9.11 3.65
C ASN A 7 -16.80 -7.60 3.85
N THR A 8 -17.22 -6.90 2.78
CA THR A 8 -17.54 -5.46 2.86
C THR A 8 -18.97 -5.22 3.34
N LEU A 9 -19.18 -4.04 3.92
CA LEU A 9 -20.51 -3.54 4.23
C LEU A 9 -21.33 -3.34 2.94
N LEU A 10 -22.63 -3.59 3.01
CA LEU A 10 -23.58 -3.36 1.90
C LEU A 10 -23.86 -1.87 1.65
N GLY A 11 -23.40 -0.99 2.53
CA GLY A 11 -23.62 0.44 2.49
C GLY A 11 -22.43 1.20 3.08
N PRO A 12 -22.54 2.52 3.23
CA PRO A 12 -21.48 3.33 3.81
C PRO A 12 -21.18 2.91 5.26
N THR A 13 -19.93 3.05 5.68
CA THR A 13 -19.55 2.86 7.07
C THR A 13 -20.34 3.80 7.98
N PRO A 14 -21.02 3.29 9.03
CA PRO A 14 -21.72 4.15 9.98
C PRO A 14 -20.76 5.10 10.71
N VAL A 15 -21.21 6.32 10.97
CA VAL A 15 -20.44 7.32 11.72
C VAL A 15 -20.12 6.78 13.12
N GLY A 16 -18.85 6.86 13.48
CA GLY A 16 -18.29 6.46 14.78
C GLY A 16 -17.58 5.12 14.75
N TYR A 17 -17.88 4.26 13.77
CA TYR A 17 -17.35 2.90 13.72
C TYR A 17 -15.85 2.85 13.44
N ILE A 18 -15.33 3.78 12.64
CA ILE A 18 -13.89 3.84 12.36
C ILE A 18 -13.13 4.29 13.63
N THR A 19 -13.62 5.35 14.27
CA THR A 19 -13.03 5.86 15.52
C THR A 19 -13.07 4.81 16.63
N GLU A 20 -14.17 4.05 16.74
CA GLU A 20 -14.30 2.95 17.69
C GLU A 20 -13.27 1.84 17.43
N GLN A 21 -13.12 1.37 16.18
CA GLN A 21 -12.13 0.36 15.81
C GLN A 21 -10.69 0.79 16.14
N ILE A 22 -10.33 2.05 15.85
CA ILE A 22 -9.01 2.57 16.17
C ILE A 22 -8.84 2.66 17.70
N THR A 23 -9.86 3.12 18.42
CA THR A 23 -9.82 3.23 19.89
C THR A 23 -9.65 1.87 20.55
N GLU A 24 -10.41 0.87 20.11
CA GLU A 24 -10.31 -0.51 20.61
C GLU A 24 -8.93 -1.09 20.33
N SER A 25 -8.43 -0.96 19.09
CA SER A 25 -7.11 -1.44 18.72
C SER A 25 -5.99 -0.81 19.56
N LEU A 26 -6.03 0.50 19.78
CA LEU A 26 -5.06 1.20 20.63
C LEU A 26 -5.20 0.84 22.11
N SER A 27 -6.39 0.44 22.57
CA SER A 27 -6.61 -0.01 23.94
C SER A 27 -6.06 -1.42 24.17
N LEU A 28 -6.24 -2.32 23.20
CA LEU A 28 -5.70 -3.68 23.24
C LEU A 28 -4.19 -3.71 23.01
N HIS A 29 -3.68 -2.78 22.20
CA HIS A 29 -2.28 -2.69 21.82
C HIS A 29 -1.76 -1.27 22.07
N PRO A 30 -1.63 -0.86 23.35
CA PRO A 30 -1.17 0.46 23.68
C PRO A 30 0.22 0.71 23.08
N PRO A 31 0.46 1.89 22.49
CA PRO A 31 1.76 2.22 21.93
C PRO A 31 2.87 2.07 22.99
N LEU A 32 3.83 1.19 22.71
CA LEU A 32 4.98 0.98 23.60
C LEU A 32 5.73 2.30 23.80
N ALA A 33 6.19 2.52 25.04
CA ALA A 33 7.11 3.62 25.33
C ALA A 33 8.44 3.31 24.60
N SER A 34 8.77 4.13 23.61
CA SER A 34 9.98 3.98 22.80
C SER A 34 10.53 5.36 22.45
N PRO A 35 11.86 5.54 22.46
CA PRO A 35 12.49 6.76 21.95
C PRO A 35 12.43 6.84 20.42
N ALA A 36 12.13 5.74 19.72
CA ALA A 36 12.00 5.71 18.27
C ALA A 36 10.67 6.32 17.80
N PRO A 37 10.64 7.00 16.63
CA PRO A 37 9.41 7.53 16.06
C PRO A 37 8.40 6.42 15.81
N ARG A 38 7.17 6.61 16.30
CA ARG A 38 6.07 5.65 16.15
C ARG A 38 5.21 6.00 14.95
N TRP A 39 4.80 4.99 14.21
CA TRP A 39 3.94 5.14 13.03
C TRP A 39 2.64 4.37 13.22
N ILE A 40 1.56 4.88 12.67
CA ILE A 40 0.27 4.19 12.57
C ILE A 40 -0.08 3.98 11.11
N LYS A 41 -0.60 2.78 10.77
CA LYS A 41 -1.13 2.45 9.45
C LYS A 41 -2.63 2.23 9.59
N LEU A 42 -3.43 3.03 8.88
CA LEU A 42 -4.88 2.93 8.84
C LEU A 42 -5.29 2.36 7.49
N TYR A 43 -5.23 1.04 7.37
CA TYR A 43 -5.63 0.31 6.17
C TYR A 43 -6.99 -0.35 6.41
N ASN A 44 -7.90 -0.17 5.46
CA ASN A 44 -9.23 -0.75 5.50
C ASN A 44 -9.58 -1.38 4.14
N SER A 45 -10.75 -2.00 4.05
CA SER A 45 -11.30 -2.55 2.80
C SER A 45 -11.80 -1.49 1.81
N GLY A 46 -11.19 -0.30 1.78
CA GLY A 46 -11.68 0.84 1.01
C GLY A 46 -10.61 1.91 0.77
N ASN A 47 -11.06 3.14 0.58
CA ASN A 47 -10.21 4.29 0.31
C ASN A 47 -10.43 5.34 1.38
N PHE A 48 -9.36 5.83 2.01
CA PHE A 48 -9.51 6.71 3.17
C PHE A 48 -10.30 8.01 2.87
N PHE A 49 -10.19 8.56 1.65
CA PHE A 49 -10.93 9.77 1.26
C PHE A 49 -12.26 9.51 0.54
N ASP A 50 -12.70 8.26 0.48
CA ASP A 50 -14.06 7.90 0.08
C ASP A 50 -15.00 8.04 1.28
N PRO A 51 -16.00 8.94 1.24
CA PRO A 51 -16.94 9.13 2.35
C PRO A 51 -17.80 7.90 2.65
N ALA A 52 -17.96 6.97 1.70
CA ALA A 52 -18.61 5.70 1.97
C ALA A 52 -17.73 4.76 2.82
N SER A 53 -16.40 4.95 2.78
CA SER A 53 -15.43 4.15 3.52
C SER A 53 -15.11 4.77 4.88
N ILE A 54 -14.76 6.07 4.89
CA ILE A 54 -14.46 6.84 6.10
C ILE A 54 -15.33 8.10 6.12
N PRO A 55 -16.30 8.21 7.04
CA PRO A 55 -17.11 9.41 7.18
C PRO A 55 -16.26 10.64 7.51
N GLN A 56 -16.51 11.75 6.82
CA GLN A 56 -15.71 12.97 6.97
C GLN A 56 -15.82 13.60 8.37
N ASP A 57 -16.94 13.37 9.05
CA ASP A 57 -17.19 13.87 10.42
C ASP A 57 -16.26 13.21 11.44
N GLU A 58 -15.66 12.06 11.11
CA GLU A 58 -14.73 11.35 11.98
C GLU A 58 -13.28 11.83 11.82
N TYR A 59 -12.94 12.63 10.80
CA TYR A 59 -11.54 13.01 10.54
C TYR A 59 -10.85 13.65 11.74
N ALA A 60 -11.56 14.53 12.47
CA ALA A 60 -11.00 15.17 13.66
C ALA A 60 -10.76 14.16 14.80
N ALA A 61 -11.65 13.20 14.98
CA ALA A 61 -11.52 12.17 16.01
C ALA A 61 -10.38 11.20 15.66
N ILE A 62 -10.31 10.74 14.40
CA ILE A 62 -9.22 9.90 13.89
C ILE A 62 -7.87 10.61 14.03
N ALA A 63 -7.79 11.89 13.65
CA ALA A 63 -6.57 12.68 13.77
C ALA A 63 -6.11 12.81 15.24
N LYS A 64 -7.05 13.02 16.16
CA LYS A 64 -6.75 13.05 17.61
C LYS A 64 -6.16 11.73 18.10
N LEU A 65 -6.71 10.58 17.67
CA LEU A 65 -6.16 9.27 18.01
C LEU A 65 -4.77 9.03 17.42
N CYS A 66 -4.44 9.71 16.31
CA CYS A 66 -3.15 9.63 15.65
C CYS A 66 -2.06 10.53 16.24
N GLN A 67 -2.39 11.49 17.12
CA GLN A 67 -1.42 12.42 17.74
C GLN A 67 -0.16 11.75 18.34
N PRO A 68 -0.24 10.56 18.97
CA PRO A 68 0.95 9.92 19.54
C PRO A 68 1.94 9.39 18.50
N PHE A 69 1.62 9.45 17.21
CA PHE A 69 2.39 8.89 16.11
C PHE A 69 3.00 10.00 15.25
N SER A 70 4.32 9.94 15.08
CA SER A 70 5.09 10.83 14.19
C SER A 70 4.74 10.70 12.71
N ARG A 71 4.03 9.63 12.32
CA ARG A 71 3.64 9.35 10.95
C ARG A 71 2.32 8.61 10.89
N VAL A 72 1.44 9.07 10.02
CA VAL A 72 0.13 8.49 9.75
C VAL A 72 0.11 8.01 8.32
N ILE A 73 -0.03 6.71 8.12
CA ILE A 73 -0.04 6.07 6.81
C ILE A 73 -1.46 5.63 6.50
N ILE A 74 -2.05 6.16 5.43
CA ILE A 74 -3.39 5.80 4.97
C ILE A 74 -3.30 5.18 3.58
N GLU A 75 -4.26 4.32 3.22
CA GLU A 75 -4.40 3.86 1.84
C GLU A 75 -5.47 4.68 1.10
N ASN A 76 -5.14 5.19 -0.09
CA ASN A 76 -6.10 5.95 -0.88
C ASN A 76 -5.83 5.83 -2.38
N HIS A 77 -6.90 5.62 -3.15
CA HIS A 77 -6.86 5.67 -4.59
C HIS A 77 -6.96 7.12 -5.11
N PRO A 78 -6.18 7.52 -6.14
CA PRO A 78 -6.14 8.92 -6.63
C PRO A 78 -7.47 9.55 -7.06
N ARG A 79 -8.47 8.70 -7.35
CA ARG A 79 -9.83 9.16 -7.70
C ARG A 79 -10.52 9.90 -6.54
N PHE A 80 -10.08 9.68 -5.30
CA PHE A 80 -10.76 10.22 -4.13
C PHE A 80 -10.02 11.43 -3.53
N GLY A 81 -10.72 12.58 -3.59
CA GLY A 81 -10.70 13.62 -2.57
C GLY A 81 -9.41 14.44 -2.39
N ALA A 82 -8.96 15.19 -3.40
CA ALA A 82 -7.87 16.17 -3.22
C ALA A 82 -8.16 17.23 -2.13
N SER A 83 -9.41 17.72 -2.05
CA SER A 83 -9.80 18.67 -0.98
C SER A 83 -9.83 18.02 0.41
N ARG A 84 -10.13 16.72 0.49
CA ARG A 84 -10.16 15.96 1.73
C ARG A 84 -8.77 15.65 2.25
N LEU A 85 -7.83 15.40 1.34
CA LEU A 85 -6.41 15.26 1.66
C LEU A 85 -5.90 16.47 2.45
N ASN A 86 -6.06 17.67 1.91
CA ASN A 86 -5.61 18.89 2.59
C ASN A 86 -6.30 19.07 3.94
N ARG A 87 -7.61 18.79 4.02
CA ARG A 87 -8.36 18.88 5.28
C ARG A 87 -7.81 17.93 6.34
N PHE A 88 -7.56 16.67 5.99
CA PHE A 88 -7.05 15.67 6.93
C PHE A 88 -5.59 15.94 7.30
N GLN A 89 -4.76 16.33 6.33
CA GLN A 89 -3.37 16.73 6.57
C GLN A 89 -3.27 17.85 7.61
N ASN A 90 -4.15 18.86 7.53
CA ASN A 90 -4.18 19.97 8.47
C ASN A 90 -4.66 19.59 9.89
N LEU A 91 -5.21 18.38 10.08
CA LEU A 91 -5.69 17.91 11.38
C LEU A 91 -4.66 17.06 12.12
N ILE A 92 -3.66 16.51 11.43
CA ILE A 92 -2.65 15.66 12.04
C ILE A 92 -1.36 16.44 12.34
N ASP A 93 -0.72 16.10 13.46
CA ASP A 93 0.57 16.70 13.84
C ASP A 93 1.76 15.96 13.19
N GLY A 94 1.57 14.68 12.85
CA GLY A 94 2.60 13.82 12.26
C GLY A 94 2.68 13.95 10.73
N GLN A 95 3.73 13.34 10.15
CA GLN A 95 3.90 13.29 8.70
C GLN A 95 2.81 12.39 8.06
N LEU A 96 2.03 12.95 7.13
CA LEU A 96 1.10 12.16 6.31
C LEU A 96 1.89 11.38 5.26
N GLU A 97 1.56 10.10 5.13
CA GLU A 97 2.01 9.24 4.04
C GLU A 97 0.80 8.55 3.40
N ILE A 98 0.71 8.58 2.08
CA ILE A 98 -0.37 7.90 1.35
C ILE A 98 0.20 6.69 0.64
N ALA A 99 -0.36 5.53 0.97
CA ALA A 99 -0.16 4.28 0.27
C ALA A 99 -1.06 4.19 -0.95
N VAL A 100 -0.46 3.90 -2.10
CA VAL A 100 -1.14 3.74 -3.38
C VAL A 100 -0.76 2.40 -4.00
N GLY A 101 -1.76 1.57 -4.28
CA GLY A 101 -1.58 0.37 -5.09
C GLY A 101 -1.32 0.74 -6.54
N LEU A 102 -0.06 0.72 -6.98
CA LEU A 102 0.30 0.83 -8.40
C LEU A 102 0.21 -0.53 -9.09
N GLU A 103 0.47 -1.61 -8.34
CA GLU A 103 0.54 -3.01 -8.77
C GLU A 103 1.67 -3.30 -9.77
N THR A 104 1.68 -2.64 -10.91
CA THR A 104 2.69 -2.79 -11.96
C THR A 104 2.65 -1.61 -12.93
N VAL A 105 3.76 -1.28 -13.58
CA VAL A 105 3.77 -0.34 -14.72
C VAL A 105 3.54 -1.02 -16.07
N GLN A 106 3.34 -2.33 -16.10
CA GLN A 106 3.08 -3.08 -17.33
C GLN A 106 1.67 -2.75 -17.85
N PRO A 107 1.53 -2.10 -19.02
CA PRO A 107 0.24 -1.55 -19.46
C PRO A 107 -0.86 -2.61 -19.60
N ARG A 108 -0.55 -3.75 -20.23
CA ARG A 108 -1.50 -4.85 -20.45
C ARG A 108 -2.09 -5.43 -19.15
N TRP A 109 -1.36 -5.34 -18.04
CA TRP A 109 -1.81 -5.92 -16.77
C TRP A 109 -2.61 -4.95 -15.92
N LEU A 110 -2.34 -3.65 -15.99
CA LEU A 110 -3.23 -2.66 -15.38
C LEU A 110 -4.65 -2.80 -15.93
N GLU A 111 -4.78 -2.98 -17.26
CA GLU A 111 -6.06 -3.25 -17.92
C GLU A 111 -6.68 -4.59 -17.47
N ARG A 112 -5.90 -5.68 -17.52
CA ARG A 112 -6.39 -7.03 -17.17
C ARG A 112 -6.81 -7.19 -15.71
N MET A 113 -6.16 -6.49 -14.78
CA MET A 113 -6.55 -6.47 -13.36
C MET A 113 -7.77 -5.58 -13.09
N GLY A 114 -8.34 -4.94 -14.12
CA GLY A 114 -9.45 -4.00 -13.96
C GLY A 114 -9.07 -2.77 -13.14
N LYS A 115 -7.77 -2.43 -13.07
CA LYS A 115 -7.28 -1.35 -12.23
C LYS A 115 -7.86 -0.03 -12.75
N GLN A 116 -8.62 0.66 -11.91
CA GLN A 116 -9.25 1.94 -12.24
C GLN A 116 -8.27 3.12 -12.17
N MET A 117 -7.00 2.89 -12.52
CA MET A 117 -5.92 3.88 -12.51
C MET A 117 -4.89 3.58 -13.61
N THR A 118 -4.63 4.58 -14.43
CA THR A 118 -3.52 4.59 -15.40
C THR A 118 -2.22 5.05 -14.76
N ARG A 119 -1.09 4.72 -15.38
CA ARG A 119 0.23 5.23 -14.96
C ARG A 119 0.29 6.76 -14.91
N ASP A 120 -0.28 7.44 -15.91
CA ASP A 120 -0.23 8.91 -15.95
C ASP A 120 -1.12 9.55 -14.87
N GLN A 121 -2.21 8.89 -14.46
CA GLN A 121 -2.98 9.29 -13.28
C GLN A 121 -2.19 9.10 -11.99
N PHE A 122 -1.45 7.99 -11.87
CA PHE A 122 -0.54 7.77 -10.74
C PHE A 122 0.54 8.86 -10.68
N ASP A 123 1.20 9.17 -11.79
CA ASP A 123 2.27 10.17 -11.86
C ASP A 123 1.77 11.56 -11.44
N ARG A 124 0.60 11.99 -11.93
CA ARG A 124 -0.01 13.26 -11.51
C ARG A 124 -0.37 13.29 -10.03
N TYR A 125 -0.83 12.16 -9.48
CA TYR A 125 -1.16 12.07 -8.07
C TYR A 125 0.10 12.13 -7.21
N ALA A 126 1.12 11.34 -7.54
CA ALA A 126 2.42 11.35 -6.87
C ALA A 126 3.05 12.76 -6.88
N HIS A 127 2.97 13.46 -8.02
CA HIS A 127 3.43 14.83 -8.12
C HIS A 127 2.68 15.78 -7.17
N THR A 128 1.34 15.67 -7.12
CA THR A 128 0.51 16.44 -6.18
C THR A 128 0.92 16.18 -4.73
N LEU A 129 1.09 14.90 -4.34
CA LEU A 129 1.49 14.54 -2.98
C LEU A 129 2.81 15.21 -2.60
N ASN A 130 3.81 15.09 -3.48
CA ASN A 130 5.12 15.69 -3.27
C ASN A 130 5.04 17.23 -3.14
N GLN A 131 4.24 17.90 -3.97
CA GLN A 131 4.03 19.36 -3.87
C GLN A 131 3.37 19.79 -2.56
N THR A 132 2.51 18.94 -1.99
CA THR A 132 1.84 19.17 -0.70
C THR A 132 2.64 18.68 0.51
N GLY A 133 3.86 18.19 0.32
CA GLY A 133 4.67 17.63 1.40
C GLY A 133 4.09 16.36 2.01
N VAL A 134 3.33 15.58 1.24
CA VAL A 134 2.80 14.26 1.64
C VAL A 134 3.70 13.17 1.07
N ASP A 135 4.11 12.23 1.91
CA ASP A 135 4.97 11.14 1.48
C ASP A 135 4.19 10.09 0.69
N LEU A 136 4.85 9.49 -0.29
CA LEU A 136 4.27 8.44 -1.12
C LEU A 136 4.79 7.05 -0.73
N ARG A 137 3.86 6.13 -0.51
CA ARG A 137 4.10 4.69 -0.46
C ARG A 137 3.46 3.99 -1.64
N VAL A 138 4.16 3.02 -2.20
CA VAL A 138 3.69 2.25 -3.36
C VAL A 138 3.64 0.77 -3.06
N PHE A 139 2.53 0.14 -3.40
CA PHE A 139 2.41 -1.32 -3.42
C PHE A 139 2.57 -1.85 -4.85
N LEU A 140 3.43 -2.86 -4.99
CA LEU A 140 3.71 -3.54 -6.25
C LEU A 140 3.46 -5.04 -6.09
N ILE A 141 2.71 -5.60 -7.03
CA ILE A 141 2.44 -7.04 -7.08
C ILE A 141 3.47 -7.69 -8.01
N VAL A 142 4.09 -8.77 -7.53
CA VAL A 142 5.08 -9.55 -8.27
C VAL A 142 4.50 -10.92 -8.62
N GLY A 143 4.47 -11.26 -9.90
CA GLY A 143 4.07 -12.59 -10.39
C GLY A 143 2.59 -12.72 -10.75
N VAL A 144 2.13 -12.06 -11.80
CA VAL A 144 0.73 -12.16 -12.27
C VAL A 144 0.50 -13.39 -13.18
N PRO A 145 -0.74 -13.89 -13.35
CA PRO A 145 -1.03 -15.09 -14.15
C PRO A 145 -0.51 -15.03 -15.60
N GLY A 146 0.09 -16.08 -16.14
CA GLY A 146 0.44 -16.10 -17.58
C GLY A 146 1.61 -15.20 -18.00
N ILE A 147 2.46 -14.79 -17.06
CA ILE A 147 3.82 -14.31 -17.34
C ILE A 147 4.86 -15.24 -16.71
N THR A 148 6.06 -15.28 -17.28
CA THR A 148 7.16 -16.05 -16.69
C THR A 148 7.71 -15.36 -15.43
N VAL A 149 8.41 -16.11 -14.58
CA VAL A 149 9.17 -15.53 -13.45
C VAL A 149 10.12 -14.44 -13.96
N ALA A 150 10.93 -14.72 -14.99
CA ALA A 150 11.86 -13.74 -15.55
C ALA A 150 11.17 -12.45 -16.03
N GLU A 151 10.03 -12.55 -16.71
CA GLU A 151 9.24 -11.39 -17.12
C GLU A 151 8.68 -10.62 -15.91
N SER A 152 8.18 -11.34 -14.89
CA SER A 152 7.68 -10.76 -13.64
C SER A 152 8.75 -9.93 -12.94
N LEU A 153 9.96 -10.48 -12.76
CA LEU A 153 11.07 -9.78 -12.10
C LEU A 153 11.46 -8.52 -12.88
N ARG A 154 11.52 -8.61 -14.22
CA ARG A 154 11.83 -7.46 -15.08
C ARG A 154 10.80 -6.34 -14.90
N TRP A 155 9.51 -6.65 -14.94
CA TRP A 155 8.45 -5.64 -14.75
C TRP A 155 8.40 -5.08 -13.33
N ALA A 156 8.65 -5.91 -12.32
CA ALA A 156 8.75 -5.45 -10.94
C ALA A 156 9.90 -4.45 -10.78
N GLN A 157 11.10 -4.73 -11.32
CA GLN A 157 12.23 -3.80 -11.28
C GLN A 157 11.92 -2.49 -12.01
N LEU A 158 11.28 -2.55 -13.19
CA LEU A 158 10.85 -1.35 -13.91
C LEU A 158 9.83 -0.53 -13.11
N SER A 159 8.89 -1.21 -12.44
CA SER A 159 7.88 -0.57 -11.59
C SER A 159 8.51 0.10 -10.36
N VAL A 160 9.48 -0.56 -9.72
CA VAL A 160 10.24 0.03 -8.61
C VAL A 160 10.97 1.29 -9.06
N ARG A 161 11.73 1.21 -10.16
CA ARG A 161 12.45 2.38 -10.71
C ARG A 161 11.50 3.52 -11.08
N HIS A 162 10.31 3.19 -11.58
CA HIS A 162 9.27 4.18 -11.87
C HIS A 162 8.75 4.86 -10.60
N ALA A 163 8.38 4.09 -9.58
CA ALA A 163 7.92 4.62 -8.30
C ALA A 163 8.99 5.50 -7.63
N ILE A 164 10.27 5.10 -7.64
CA ILE A 164 11.37 5.92 -7.12
C ILE A 164 11.48 7.25 -7.88
N ARG A 165 11.34 7.23 -9.22
CA ARG A 165 11.33 8.46 -10.03
C ARG A 165 10.16 9.39 -9.70
N GLN A 166 9.06 8.85 -9.19
CA GLN A 166 7.91 9.61 -8.68
C GLN A 166 8.02 9.94 -7.19
N SER A 167 9.24 9.94 -6.64
CA SER A 167 9.53 10.29 -5.24
C SER A 167 8.84 9.37 -4.21
N ALA A 168 8.60 8.10 -4.55
CA ALA A 168 8.15 7.14 -3.54
C ALA A 168 9.18 7.04 -2.41
N ARG A 169 8.73 7.29 -1.18
CA ARG A 169 9.53 7.14 0.05
C ARG A 169 9.58 5.68 0.51
N HIS A 170 8.57 4.89 0.14
CA HIS A 170 8.51 3.46 0.47
C HIS A 170 7.86 2.67 -0.66
N ILE A 171 8.44 1.53 -1.02
CA ILE A 171 7.85 0.54 -1.92
C ILE A 171 7.77 -0.81 -1.21
N SER A 172 6.60 -1.46 -1.24
CA SER A 172 6.47 -2.85 -0.76
C SER A 172 6.24 -3.78 -1.93
N LEU A 173 7.12 -4.78 -2.05
CA LEU A 173 7.03 -5.87 -3.01
C LEU A 173 6.16 -6.98 -2.43
N ILE A 174 5.04 -7.25 -3.09
CA ILE A 174 4.03 -8.19 -2.63
C ILE A 174 3.95 -9.33 -3.65
N PRO A 175 4.36 -10.56 -3.32
CA PRO A 175 4.17 -11.68 -4.22
C PRO A 175 2.66 -11.90 -4.44
N ALA A 176 2.27 -12.17 -5.67
CA ALA A 176 0.91 -12.56 -5.98
C ALA A 176 0.58 -13.88 -5.29
N ARG A 177 -0.61 -13.93 -4.70
CA ARG A 177 -1.13 -15.09 -3.98
C ARG A 177 -2.42 -15.56 -4.61
N ALA A 178 -2.69 -16.86 -4.53
CA ALA A 178 -3.97 -17.43 -4.92
C ALA A 178 -5.12 -16.69 -4.20
N GLY A 179 -6.20 -16.43 -4.92
CA GLY A 179 -7.32 -15.63 -4.42
C GLY A 179 -8.24 -15.17 -5.57
N HIS A 180 -9.37 -14.56 -5.21
CA HIS A 180 -10.48 -14.31 -6.13
C HIS A 180 -10.23 -13.22 -7.18
N GLY A 181 -9.29 -12.29 -6.94
CA GLY A 181 -9.08 -11.19 -7.88
C GLY A 181 -8.44 -11.61 -9.22
N TRP A 182 -7.99 -12.85 -9.40
CA TRP A 182 -7.35 -13.30 -10.66
C TRP A 182 -8.31 -13.77 -11.75
N SER A 183 -9.61 -13.45 -11.66
CA SER A 183 -10.62 -13.88 -12.63
C SER A 183 -10.60 -15.40 -12.91
N GLY A 184 -10.34 -16.20 -11.87
CA GLY A 184 -10.26 -17.66 -11.96
C GLY A 184 -8.88 -18.23 -12.34
N GLN A 185 -7.89 -17.40 -12.62
CA GLN A 185 -6.55 -17.82 -13.10
C GLN A 185 -5.51 -17.92 -11.99
N ALA A 186 -5.94 -18.09 -10.74
CA ALA A 186 -5.05 -18.20 -9.59
C ALA A 186 -4.05 -19.37 -9.72
N ASN A 187 -4.40 -20.43 -10.46
CA ASN A 187 -3.54 -21.60 -10.67
C ASN A 187 -2.43 -21.37 -11.71
N GLU A 188 -2.48 -20.24 -12.44
CA GLU A 188 -1.47 -19.86 -13.44
C GLU A 188 -0.43 -18.87 -12.89
N LEU A 189 -0.44 -18.63 -11.57
CA LEU A 189 0.53 -17.74 -10.93
C LEU A 189 1.94 -18.34 -11.04
N PRO A 190 2.94 -17.57 -11.49
CA PRO A 190 4.32 -18.00 -11.43
C PRO A 190 4.75 -18.18 -9.98
N ALA A 191 5.56 -19.21 -9.71
CA ALA A 191 6.15 -19.42 -8.40
C ALA A 191 7.20 -18.34 -8.12
N ILE A 192 6.82 -17.31 -7.37
CA ILE A 192 7.73 -16.25 -6.91
C ILE A 192 8.29 -16.65 -5.55
N GLU A 193 9.61 -16.79 -5.45
CA GLU A 193 10.30 -17.12 -4.22
C GLU A 193 10.84 -15.87 -3.51
N LEU A 194 11.23 -16.03 -2.24
CA LEU A 194 11.88 -14.94 -1.50
C LEU A 194 13.16 -14.44 -2.19
N ALA A 195 13.93 -15.34 -2.80
CA ALA A 195 15.16 -15.01 -3.51
C ALA A 195 14.91 -14.11 -4.74
N ASP A 196 13.77 -14.27 -5.41
CA ASP A 196 13.37 -13.41 -6.52
C ASP A 196 13.10 -11.98 -6.05
N LEU A 197 12.35 -11.84 -4.96
CA LEU A 197 12.02 -10.53 -4.37
C LEU A 197 13.28 -9.82 -3.85
N GLN A 198 14.19 -10.57 -3.22
CA GLN A 198 15.50 -10.07 -2.82
C GLN A 198 16.35 -9.62 -4.01
N THR A 199 16.25 -10.32 -5.14
CA THR A 199 16.95 -9.93 -6.38
C THR A 199 16.44 -8.59 -6.90
N ILE A 200 15.12 -8.38 -6.90
CA ILE A 200 14.52 -7.08 -7.24
C ILE A 200 15.01 -6.00 -6.27
N GLN A 201 14.94 -6.25 -4.95
CA GLN A 201 15.34 -5.30 -3.92
C GLN A 201 16.81 -4.87 -4.06
N ARG A 202 17.74 -5.82 -4.19
CA ARG A 202 19.18 -5.54 -4.38
C ARG A 202 19.45 -4.76 -5.67
N ALA A 203 18.79 -5.12 -6.77
CA ALA A 203 18.98 -4.49 -8.07
C ALA A 203 18.41 -3.05 -8.20
N THR A 204 17.62 -2.62 -7.21
CA THR A 204 16.92 -1.33 -7.22
C THR A 204 17.09 -0.52 -5.94
N GLN A 205 18.02 -0.94 -5.07
CA GLN A 205 18.33 -0.24 -3.82
C GLN A 205 18.76 1.20 -4.07
N THR A 206 18.33 2.10 -3.19
CA THR A 206 18.67 3.52 -3.20
C THR A 206 18.63 4.05 -1.77
N GLU A 207 19.31 5.17 -1.51
CA GLU A 207 19.27 5.87 -0.23
C GLU A 207 17.96 6.65 -0.04
N THR A 208 17.27 6.97 -1.14
CA THR A 208 16.09 7.86 -1.14
C THR A 208 14.76 7.14 -0.90
N CYS A 209 14.73 5.80 -0.98
CA CYS A 209 13.51 5.01 -0.87
C CYS A 209 13.77 3.71 -0.10
N THR A 210 12.91 3.43 0.88
CA THR A 210 12.90 2.12 1.56
C THR A 210 12.13 1.11 0.72
N ILE A 211 12.75 -0.01 0.38
CA ILE A 211 12.10 -1.13 -0.32
C ILE A 211 11.92 -2.28 0.68
N THR A 212 10.68 -2.71 0.91
CA THR A 212 10.35 -3.86 1.76
C THR A 212 9.78 -5.01 0.95
N ILE A 213 9.90 -6.21 1.50
CA ILE A 213 9.35 -7.43 0.93
C ILE A 213 8.27 -7.94 1.87
N ASP A 214 7.11 -8.31 1.33
CA ASP A 214 6.09 -9.03 2.07
C ASP A 214 6.45 -10.53 2.08
N HIS A 215 6.77 -11.06 3.26
CA HIS A 215 7.19 -12.44 3.46
C HIS A 215 6.00 -13.39 3.67
N TRP A 216 4.77 -12.88 3.75
CA TRP A 216 3.61 -13.69 4.09
C TRP A 216 3.38 -14.81 3.07
N GLY A 217 3.29 -16.05 3.57
CA GLY A 217 3.12 -17.25 2.75
C GLY A 217 4.36 -17.68 1.96
N LEU A 218 5.52 -17.04 2.16
CA LEU A 218 6.78 -17.48 1.58
C LEU A 218 7.57 -18.30 2.60
N SER A 219 8.08 -19.46 2.17
CA SER A 219 9.04 -20.23 2.96
C SER A 219 10.37 -19.47 3.01
N PRO A 220 11.06 -19.43 4.16
CA PRO A 220 12.42 -18.93 4.21
C PRO A 220 13.30 -19.78 3.30
N THR A 221 14.20 -19.14 2.54
CA THR A 221 15.22 -19.85 1.77
C THR A 221 16.02 -20.69 2.76
N PRO A 222 16.20 -22.01 2.55
CA PRO A 222 17.03 -22.81 3.43
C PRO A 222 18.43 -22.19 3.43
N THR A 223 18.85 -21.68 4.59
CA THR A 223 20.23 -21.27 4.81
C THR A 223 21.08 -22.48 4.49
N LYS A 224 21.94 -22.38 3.47
CA LYS A 224 23.00 -23.37 3.29
C LYS A 224 23.75 -23.39 4.62
N ALA A 225 23.72 -24.54 5.30
CA ALA A 225 24.64 -24.78 6.40
C ALA A 225 26.04 -24.55 5.84
N GLU A 226 26.78 -23.60 6.41
CA GLU A 226 28.20 -23.46 6.11
C GLU A 226 28.89 -24.78 6.49
N PRO A 227 29.82 -25.27 5.64
CA PRO A 227 30.51 -26.53 5.86
C PRO A 227 31.43 -26.51 7.09
#